data_AF-A0A3N6H4B0-F1
#
_entry.id   AF-A0A3N6H4B0-F1
#
_cell.length_a   1.000
_cell.length_b   1.000
_cell.length_c   1.000
_cell.angle_alpha   90.00
_cell.angle_beta   90.00
_cell.angle_gamma   90.00
#
_symmetry.space_group_name_H-M   'P 1'
#
loop_
_entity.id
_entity.type
_entity.pdbx_description
1 polymer ?
#
loop_
_entity_poly.entity_id
_entity_poly.type
_entity_poly.pdbx_seq_one_letter_code
_entity_poly.pdbx_strand_id
1 'polypeptide(L)' 'MGKTLIEIDEQALAVAQAAFGTKTKKDTVNRALSEVSDRVKRHEARLAAERTAAEALDLDALLDKTRYRPGSPVEEDRAA' A
#
# COMPACT_ATOMS: atom_id res chain seq x y z
N MET A 1 6.89 -27.11 -0.24
CA MET A 1 5.94 -26.50 0.71
C MET A 1 5.86 -27.35 1.96
N GLY A 2 5.92 -26.74 3.14
CA GLY A 2 5.60 -27.41 4.39
C GLY A 2 4.10 -27.70 4.47
N LYS A 3 3.72 -28.83 5.09
CA LYS A 3 2.32 -29.13 5.42
C LYS A 3 2.09 -28.68 6.85
N THR A 4 1.21 -27.71 7.02
CA THR A 4 0.79 -27.24 8.34
C THR A 4 -0.71 -27.47 8.44
N LEU A 5 -1.15 -28.06 9.55
CA LEU A 5 -2.56 -28.26 9.84
C LEU A 5 -3.06 -27.00 10.54
N ILE A 6 -3.97 -26.27 9.90
CA ILE A 6 -4.56 -25.03 10.41
C ILE A 6 -6.07 -25.09 10.27
N GLU A 7 -6.77 -24.50 11.21
CA GLU A 7 -8.21 -24.25 11.06
C GLU A 7 -8.41 -22.97 10.24
N ILE A 8 -9.38 -23.02 9.32
CA ILE A 8 -9.70 -21.92 8.41
C ILE A 8 -11.20 -21.70 8.48
N ASP A 9 -11.61 -20.44 8.53
CA ASP A 9 -13.02 -20.07 8.35
C ASP A 9 -13.46 -20.39 6.92
N GLU A 10 -14.35 -21.37 6.79
CA GLU A 10 -14.91 -21.81 5.51
C GLU A 10 -15.72 -20.71 4.80
N GLN A 11 -16.32 -19.77 5.53
CA GLN A 11 -17.07 -18.66 4.93
C GLN A 11 -16.10 -17.67 4.27
N ALA A 12 -15.06 -17.25 4.99
CA ALA A 12 -14.00 -16.42 4.44
C ALA A 12 -13.31 -17.09 3.24
N LEU A 13 -13.09 -18.40 3.32
CA LEU A 13 -12.48 -19.18 2.24
C LEU A 13 -13.35 -19.21 0.98
N ALA A 14 -14.67 -19.35 1.11
CA ALA A 14 -15.60 -19.34 -0.01
C ALA A 14 -15.62 -17.97 -0.71
N VAL A 15 -15.62 -16.88 0.06
CA VAL A 15 -15.52 -15.51 -0.49
C VAL A 15 -14.20 -15.33 -1.25
N ALA A 16 -13.09 -15.76 -0.67
CA ALA A 16 -11.79 -15.69 -1.32
C ALA A 16 -11.72 -16.55 -2.59
N GLN A 17 -12.33 -17.74 -2.58
CA GLN A 17 -12.42 -18.60 -3.77
C GLN A 17 -13.20 -17.94 -4.90
N ALA A 18 -14.33 -17.30 -4.58
CA ALA A 18 -15.10 -16.54 -5.57
C ALA A 18 -14.30 -15.35 -6.11
N ALA A 19 -13.60 -14.61 -5.24
CA ALA A 19 -12.79 -13.46 -5.64
C ALA A 19 -11.58 -13.84 -6.51
N PHE A 20 -10.90 -14.94 -6.18
CA PHE A 20 -9.69 -15.39 -6.89
C PHE A 20 -9.97 -16.39 -8.02
N GLY A 21 -11.20 -16.87 -8.16
CA GLY A 21 -11.59 -17.89 -9.14
C GLY A 21 -10.90 -19.25 -8.92
N THR A 22 -10.46 -19.55 -7.69
CA THR A 22 -9.68 -20.74 -7.38
C THR A 22 -10.59 -21.92 -7.02
N LYS A 23 -10.20 -23.12 -7.48
CA LYS A 23 -10.99 -24.35 -7.26
C LYS A 23 -10.59 -25.10 -5.98
N THR A 24 -9.37 -24.92 -5.50
CA THR A 24 -8.83 -25.66 -4.36
C THR A 24 -8.49 -24.73 -3.20
N LYS A 25 -8.68 -25.21 -1.96
CA LYS A 25 -8.38 -24.44 -0.74
C LYS A 25 -6.91 -23.99 -0.71
N LYS A 26 -5.99 -24.89 -1.08
CA LYS A 26 -4.55 -24.57 -1.14
C LYS A 26 -4.25 -23.44 -2.12
N ASP A 27 -4.91 -23.41 -3.27
CA ASP A 27 -4.62 -22.41 -4.30
C ASP A 27 -5.15 -21.05 -3.87
N THR A 28 -6.30 -21.02 -3.20
CA THR A 28 -6.85 -19.80 -2.58
C THR A 28 -5.91 -19.25 -1.52
N VAL A 29 -5.44 -20.09 -0.59
CA VAL A 29 -4.57 -19.67 0.51
C VAL A 29 -3.23 -19.18 -0.04
N ASN A 30 -2.60 -19.94 -0.94
CA ASN A 30 -1.32 -19.54 -1.53
C ASN A 30 -1.46 -18.23 -2.33
N ARG A 31 -2.54 -18.08 -3.12
CA ARG A 31 -2.82 -16.84 -3.85
C ARG A 31 -2.99 -15.66 -2.91
N ALA A 32 -3.78 -15.82 -1.85
CA ALA A 32 -4.04 -14.77 -0.87
C ALA A 32 -2.73 -14.34 -0.17
N LEU A 33 -1.88 -15.29 0.23
CA LEU A 33 -0.59 -14.99 0.86
C LEU A 33 0.35 -14.26 -0.10
N SER A 34 0.38 -14.64 -1.39
CA SER A 34 1.16 -13.93 -2.40
C SER A 34 0.67 -12.49 -2.60
N GLU A 35 -0.64 -12.29 -2.75
CA GLU A 35 -1.22 -10.95 -2.93
C GLU A 35 -0.91 -10.01 -1.75
N VAL A 36 -1.04 -10.52 -0.52
CA VAL A 36 -0.71 -9.75 0.69
C VAL A 36 0.79 -9.43 0.74
N SER A 37 1.64 -10.40 0.42
CA SER A 37 3.10 -10.19 0.38
C SER A 37 3.47 -9.10 -0.62
N ASP A 38 2.87 -9.13 -1.81
CA ASP A 38 3.13 -8.13 -2.84
C ASP A 38 2.58 -6.76 -2.46
N ARG A 39 1.45 -6.72 -1.76
CA ARG A 39 0.91 -5.47 -1.18
C ARG A 39 1.85 -4.88 -0.13
N VAL A 40 2.41 -5.71 0.75
CA VAL A 40 3.37 -5.27 1.77
C VAL A 40 4.65 -4.77 1.11
N LYS A 41 5.22 -5.52 0.16
CA LYS A 41 6.42 -5.09 -0.59
C LYS A 41 6.21 -3.76 -1.30
N ARG A 42 5.04 -3.55 -1.94
CA ARG A 42 4.69 -2.28 -2.57
C ARG A 42 4.65 -1.13 -1.55
N HIS A 43 4.11 -1.39 -0.36
CA HIS A 43 4.08 -0.39 0.70
C HIS A 43 5.47 -0.06 1.23
N GLU A 44 6.30 -1.07 1.48
CA GLU A 44 7.69 -0.90 1.92
C GLU A 44 8.54 -0.17 0.88
N ALA A 45 8.39 -0.51 -0.41
CA ALA A 45 9.08 0.17 -1.49
C ALA A 45 8.72 1.66 -1.57
N ARG A 46 7.43 2.00 -1.35
CA ARG A 46 7.00 3.40 -1.28
C ARG A 46 7.67 4.13 -0.11
N LEU A 47 7.65 3.54 1.08
CA LEU A 47 8.29 4.16 2.26
C LEU A 47 9.81 4.31 2.07
N ALA A 48 10.46 3.33 1.46
CA ALA A 48 11.88 3.41 1.13
C ALA A 48 12.17 4.56 0.15
N ALA A 49 11.34 4.69 -0.91
CA ALA A 49 11.46 5.78 -1.86
C ALA A 49 11.24 7.16 -1.20
N GLU A 50 10.29 7.28 -0.28
CA GLU A 50 10.06 8.52 0.49
C GLU A 50 11.28 8.89 1.34
N ARG A 51 11.90 7.92 2.01
CA ARG A 51 13.14 8.16 2.78
C ARG A 51 14.29 8.62 1.90
N THR A 52 14.53 7.92 0.78
CA THR A 52 15.57 8.30 -0.16
C THR A 52 15.31 9.69 -0.77
N ALA A 53 14.05 10.02 -1.08
CA ALA A 53 13.69 11.34 -1.56
C ALA A 53 13.92 12.43 -0.50
N ALA A 54 13.60 12.17 0.77
CA ALA A 54 13.88 13.10 1.85
C ALA A 54 15.39 13.30 2.12
N GLU A 55 16.21 12.27 1.90
CA GLU A 55 17.67 12.34 2.07
C GLU A 55 18.37 13.00 0.86
N ALA A 56 17.86 12.79 -0.36
CA ALA A 56 18.50 13.25 -1.59
C ALA A 56 17.95 14.60 -2.10
N LEU A 57 16.71 14.95 -1.77
CA LEU A 57 16.05 16.19 -2.14
C LEU A 57 15.68 16.97 -0.87
N ASP A 58 16.02 18.26 -0.83
CA ASP A 58 15.44 19.18 0.14
C ASP A 58 13.97 19.42 -0.25
N LEU A 59 13.12 18.49 0.15
CA LEU A 59 11.70 18.50 -0.17
C LEU A 59 11.02 19.75 0.39
N ASP A 60 11.50 20.31 1.50
CA ASP A 60 11.01 21.58 2.04
C ASP A 60 11.32 22.74 1.10
N ALA A 61 12.52 22.81 0.52
CA ALA A 61 12.86 23.80 -0.48
C ALA A 61 12.07 23.68 -1.80
N LEU A 62 11.65 22.46 -2.17
CA LEU A 62 10.87 22.21 -3.39
C LEU A 62 9.35 22.38 -3.19
N LEU A 63 8.87 22.16 -1.96
CA LEU A 63 7.48 22.41 -1.57
C LEU A 63 7.21 23.89 -1.29
N ASP A 64 8.25 24.71 -1.11
CA ASP A 64 8.15 26.16 -1.05
C ASP A 64 7.73 26.76 -2.41
N LYS A 65 6.41 26.80 -2.60
CA LYS A 65 5.76 27.35 -3.81
C LYS A 65 5.98 28.85 -3.96
N THR A 66 6.40 29.57 -2.93
CA THR A 66 6.61 31.03 -3.01
C THR A 66 7.78 31.38 -3.92
N ARG A 67 8.77 30.47 -4.05
CA ARG A 67 9.97 30.67 -4.87
C ARG A 67 9.74 30.62 -6.37
N TYR A 68 8.72 29.89 -6.84
CA TYR A 68 8.45 29.74 -8.27
C TYR A 68 7.03 30.12 -8.69
N ARG A 69 6.11 30.32 -7.73
CA ARG A 69 4.78 30.91 -7.96
C ARG A 69 4.65 32.21 -7.15
N PRO A 70 5.31 33.30 -7.59
CA PRO A 70 5.13 34.60 -6.97
C PRO A 70 3.69 35.06 -7.22
N GLY A 71 2.85 35.06 -6.18
CA GLY A 71 1.48 35.59 -6.24
C GLY A 71 0.35 34.58 -6.03
N SER A 72 0.58 33.37 -5.51
CA SER A 72 -0.54 32.58 -4.97
C SER A 72 -1.01 33.23 -3.66
N PRO A 73 -2.24 33.76 -3.57
CA PRO A 73 -2.81 34.07 -2.29
C PRO A 73 -2.94 32.72 -1.58
N VAL A 74 -2.27 32.58 -0.44
CA VAL A 74 -2.63 31.52 0.49
C VAL A 74 -4.05 31.87 0.89
N GLU A 75 -5.03 31.12 0.37
CA GLU A 75 -6.44 31.28 0.77
C GLU A 75 -6.49 31.08 2.29
N GLU A 76 -6.51 32.24 2.95
CA GLU A 76 -6.89 32.50 4.31
C GLU A 76 -8.35 32.10 4.48
N ASP A 77 -8.66 30.81 4.36
CA ASP A 77 -9.91 30.28 4.89
C ASP A 77 -9.93 28.75 5.04
N ARG A 78 -9.69 28.30 6.27
CA ARG A 78 -10.58 27.34 6.94
C ARG A 78 -10.61 27.66 8.43
N ALA A 79 -11.49 28.61 8.73
CA ALA A 79 -12.51 28.52 9.79
C ALA A 79 -12.14 27.91 11.17
N ALA A 80 -12.43 28.74 12.19
CA ALA A 80 -12.68 28.47 13.62
C ALA A 80 -11.47 28.46 14.56
#